data_AF-A0A957N3Y3-F1
#
_entry.id   AF-A0A957N3Y3-F1
#
_cell.length_a   1.000
_cell.length_b   1.000
_cell.length_c   1.000
_cell.angle_alpha   90.00
_cell.angle_beta   90.00
_cell.angle_gamma   90.00
#
_symmetry.space_group_name_H-M   'P 1'
#
loop_
_entity.id
_entity.type
_entity.pdbx_description
1 polymer ?
#
loop_
_entity_poly.entity_id
_entity_poly.type
_entity_poly.pdbx_seq_one_letter_code
_entity_poly.pdbx_strand_id
1 'polypeptide(L)'
;ACWERAATGLSEPSSAMFYNDQPPDMIFYQGLARRALGREDDARIIFRKLIDYGRAHMDDDVQIDYFAVSLPDFLVFDEDLQQRNRIHCHYMMALGHLGLGETNAADAHFNAVLALRADHLGAQIHRGLSD
;
A
#
# COMPACT_ATOMS: atom_id res chain seq x y z
N ALA A 1 -15.39 -11.72 -17.13
CA ALA A 1 -15.71 -10.29 -17.40
C ALA A 1 -15.29 -9.38 -16.24
N CYS A 2 -15.78 -9.60 -15.00
CA CYS A 2 -15.45 -8.72 -13.87
C CYS A 2 -13.96 -8.78 -13.46
N TRP A 3 -13.39 -9.98 -13.34
CA TRP A 3 -11.96 -10.13 -12.98
C TRP A 3 -11.01 -9.52 -14.00
N GLU A 4 -11.32 -9.59 -15.29
CA GLU A 4 -10.51 -8.92 -16.33
C GLU A 4 -10.50 -7.41 -16.13
N ARG A 5 -11.65 -6.80 -15.84
CA ARG A 5 -11.74 -5.36 -15.55
C ARG A 5 -10.98 -4.99 -14.28
N ALA A 6 -11.03 -5.84 -13.26
CA ALA A 6 -10.29 -5.62 -12.02
C ALA A 6 -8.78 -5.82 -12.18
N ALA A 7 -8.32 -6.63 -13.14
CA ALA A 7 -6.90 -6.86 -13.41
C ALA A 7 -6.24 -5.76 -14.27
N THR A 8 -7.04 -4.85 -14.84
CA THR A 8 -6.58 -3.71 -15.66
C THR A 8 -6.51 -2.41 -14.87
N GLY A 9 -5.47 -1.61 -15.11
CA GLY A 9 -5.28 -0.30 -14.51
C GLY A 9 -3.81 0.03 -14.32
N LEU A 10 -3.54 1.15 -13.64
CA LEU A 10 -2.22 1.47 -13.15
C LEU A 10 -1.81 0.44 -12.08
N SER A 11 -0.57 -0.01 -12.12
CA SER A 11 -0.04 -1.08 -11.25
C SER A 11 1.32 -0.72 -10.65
N GLU A 12 1.79 0.50 -10.91
CA GLU A 12 3.00 1.03 -10.31
C GLU A 12 2.64 1.64 -8.96
N PRO A 13 3.26 1.20 -7.87
CA PRO A 13 3.11 1.85 -6.58
C PRO A 13 3.61 3.29 -6.64
N SER A 14 2.86 4.21 -6.03
CA SER A 14 3.28 5.59 -5.84
C SER A 14 3.12 6.00 -4.37
N SER A 15 3.70 7.14 -4.02
CA SER A 15 3.54 7.72 -2.69
C SER A 15 2.07 8.07 -2.51
N ALA A 16 1.41 7.79 -1.38
CA ALA A 16 0.00 8.20 -1.18
C ALA A 16 -0.12 9.66 -0.69
N MET A 17 0.78 10.54 -1.11
CA MET A 17 0.81 11.94 -0.67
C MET A 17 -0.14 12.83 -1.46
N PHE A 18 -0.44 12.49 -2.71
CA PHE A 18 -1.34 13.29 -3.54
C PHE A 18 -2.67 12.56 -3.76
N TYR A 19 -3.74 13.33 -3.91
CA TYR A 19 -5.10 12.79 -4.06
C TYR A 19 -5.30 11.92 -5.33
N ASN A 20 -4.39 12.05 -6.31
CA ASN A 20 -4.41 11.27 -7.56
C ASN A 20 -3.62 9.95 -7.45
N ASP A 21 -2.87 9.76 -6.37
CA ASP A 21 -2.07 8.56 -6.21
C ASP A 21 -2.95 7.35 -5.99
N GLN A 22 -2.55 6.25 -6.63
CA GLN A 22 -3.34 5.05 -6.58
C GLN A 22 -3.21 4.40 -5.20
N PRO A 23 -4.33 4.13 -4.50
CA PRO A 23 -4.30 3.48 -3.20
C PRO A 23 -3.60 2.10 -3.28
N PRO A 24 -2.75 1.73 -2.31
CA PRO A 24 -2.03 0.45 -2.31
C PRO A 24 -2.92 -0.79 -2.43
N ASP A 25 -4.10 -0.74 -1.82
CA ASP A 25 -5.11 -1.80 -1.84
C ASP A 25 -5.69 -2.00 -3.23
N MET A 26 -5.84 -0.96 -4.05
CA MET A 26 -6.23 -1.10 -5.45
C MET A 26 -5.23 -1.92 -6.26
N ILE A 27 -3.93 -1.73 -6.02
CA ILE A 27 -2.86 -2.51 -6.66
C ILE A 27 -2.89 -3.96 -6.14
N PHE A 28 -3.09 -4.16 -4.83
CA PHE A 28 -3.27 -5.48 -4.24
C PHE A 28 -4.45 -6.26 -4.86
N TYR A 29 -5.61 -5.61 -5.03
CA TYR A 29 -6.78 -6.23 -5.65
C TYR A 29 -6.57 -6.57 -7.13
N GLN A 30 -5.77 -5.81 -7.87
CA GLN A 30 -5.34 -6.20 -9.22
C GLN A 30 -4.55 -7.51 -9.19
N GLY A 31 -3.62 -7.66 -8.23
CA GLY A 31 -2.88 -8.91 -8.02
C GLY A 31 -3.81 -10.10 -7.75
N LEU A 32 -4.79 -9.92 -6.85
CA LEU A 32 -5.80 -10.95 -6.57
C LEU A 32 -6.66 -11.28 -7.79
N ALA A 33 -7.05 -10.28 -8.58
CA ALA A 33 -7.82 -10.50 -9.81
C ALA A 33 -7.02 -11.29 -10.85
N ARG A 34 -5.72 -11.02 -11.00
CA ARG A 34 -4.83 -11.78 -11.88
C ARG A 34 -4.67 -13.23 -11.42
N ARG A 35 -4.51 -13.46 -10.11
CA ARG A 35 -4.52 -14.80 -9.53
C ARG A 35 -5.84 -15.53 -9.81
N ALA A 36 -6.98 -14.87 -9.65
CA ALA A 36 -8.30 -15.45 -9.95
C ALA A 36 -8.48 -15.81 -11.44
N LEU A 37 -7.74 -15.15 -12.34
CA LEU A 37 -7.69 -15.47 -13.78
C LEU A 37 -6.65 -16.55 -14.13
N GLY A 38 -5.95 -17.13 -13.15
CA GLY A 38 -4.90 -18.12 -13.37
C GLY A 38 -3.55 -17.53 -13.79
N ARG A 39 -3.37 -16.21 -13.71
CA ARG A 39 -2.14 -15.49 -14.06
C ARG A 39 -1.25 -15.31 -12.83
N GLU A 40 -0.79 -16.42 -12.26
CA GLU A 40 -0.09 -16.41 -10.97
C GLU A 40 1.24 -15.65 -11.01
N ASP A 41 2.02 -15.78 -12.09
CA ASP A 41 3.30 -15.06 -12.23
C ASP A 41 3.09 -13.55 -12.25
N ASP A 42 2.08 -13.07 -12.97
CA ASP A 42 1.71 -11.66 -13.02
C ASP A 42 1.26 -11.15 -11.65
N ALA A 43 0.49 -11.94 -10.90
CA ALA A 43 0.07 -11.60 -9.54
C ALA A 43 1.28 -11.46 -8.61
N ARG A 44 2.23 -12.40 -8.67
CA ARG A 44 3.47 -12.34 -7.87
C ARG A 44 4.31 -11.12 -8.19
N ILE A 45 4.38 -10.71 -9.45
CA ILE A 45 5.07 -9.47 -9.84
C ILE A 45 4.42 -8.26 -9.15
N ILE A 46 3.09 -8.16 -9.16
CA ILE A 46 2.37 -7.06 -8.49
C ILE A 46 2.68 -7.03 -6.99
N PHE A 47 2.60 -8.18 -6.31
CA PHE A 47 2.85 -8.24 -4.88
C PHE A 47 4.30 -7.90 -4.52
N ARG A 48 5.27 -8.32 -5.34
CA ARG A 48 6.67 -7.94 -5.15
C ARG A 48 6.90 -6.45 -5.34
N LYS A 49 6.27 -5.82 -6.33
CA LYS A 49 6.37 -4.36 -6.52
C LYS A 49 5.95 -3.59 -5.26
N LEU A 50 4.89 -4.01 -4.57
CA LEU A 50 4.47 -3.40 -3.32
C LEU A 50 5.54 -3.52 -2.21
N ILE A 51 6.16 -4.70 -2.09
CA ILE A 51 7.24 -4.93 -1.12
C ILE A 51 8.46 -4.09 -1.47
N ASP A 52 8.88 -4.11 -2.73
CA ASP A 52 10.07 -3.42 -3.20
C ASP A 52 9.93 -1.91 -3.02
N TYR A 53 8.75 -1.35 -3.33
CA TYR A 53 8.46 0.06 -3.07
C TYR A 53 8.59 0.39 -1.57
N GLY A 54 7.89 -0.35 -0.70
CA GLY A 54 7.90 -0.06 0.73
C GLY A 54 9.29 -0.20 1.36
N ARG A 55 10.16 -1.06 0.82
CA ARG A 55 11.58 -1.15 1.24
C ARG A 55 12.41 0.01 0.73
N ALA A 56 12.25 0.38 -0.53
CA ALA A 56 13.04 1.43 -1.17
C ALA A 56 12.77 2.81 -0.55
N HIS A 57 11.54 3.07 -0.14
CA HIS A 57 11.07 4.40 0.28
C HIS A 57 10.91 4.56 1.80
N MET A 58 11.20 3.53 2.63
CA MET A 58 10.96 3.55 4.08
C MET A 58 11.63 4.73 4.82
N ASP A 59 12.85 5.06 4.39
CA ASP A 59 13.71 6.05 5.04
C ASP A 59 13.90 7.32 4.20
N ASP A 60 13.04 7.54 3.19
CA ASP A 60 13.06 8.76 2.40
C ASP A 60 12.83 9.99 3.30
N ASP A 61 13.51 11.09 3.00
CA ASP A 61 13.23 12.39 3.62
C ASP A 61 12.08 13.06 2.86
N VAL A 62 10.88 12.96 3.43
CA VAL A 62 9.67 13.46 2.81
C VAL A 62 9.48 14.92 3.14
N GLN A 63 9.56 15.76 2.11
CA GLN A 63 9.25 17.17 2.21
C GLN A 63 8.13 17.54 1.25
N ILE A 64 7.18 18.32 1.74
CA ILE A 64 6.13 18.93 0.93
C ILE A 64 6.62 20.31 0.49
N ASP A 65 6.60 20.57 -0.82
CA ASP A 65 6.81 21.91 -1.33
C ASP A 65 5.66 22.82 -0.86
N TYR A 66 6.01 23.98 -0.29
CA TYR A 66 5.08 24.96 0.25
C TYR A 66 4.03 25.43 -0.79
N PHE A 67 4.30 25.26 -2.09
CA PHE A 67 3.38 25.58 -3.19
C PHE A 67 2.60 24.38 -3.76
N ALA A 68 2.69 23.19 -3.17
CA ALA A 68 2.00 22.00 -3.66
C ALA A 68 0.46 22.13 -3.53
N VAL A 69 -0.20 22.40 -4.66
CA VAL A 69 -1.66 22.61 -4.77
C VAL A 69 -2.49 21.32 -4.78
N SER A 70 -1.84 20.16 -4.65
CA SER A 70 -2.45 18.83 -4.81
C SER A 70 -2.53 18.01 -3.52
N LEU A 71 -2.38 18.66 -2.35
CA LEU A 71 -2.53 17.98 -1.07
C LEU A 71 -4.00 17.90 -0.67
N PRO A 72 -4.52 16.69 -0.36
CA PRO A 72 -5.91 16.52 0.04
C PRO A 72 -6.21 17.07 1.45
N ASP A 73 -5.20 17.19 2.31
CA ASP A 73 -5.37 17.53 3.72
C ASP A 73 -5.15 19.03 4.00
N PHE A 74 -6.01 19.59 4.86
CA PHE A 74 -5.80 20.92 5.44
C PHE A 74 -4.57 20.85 6.38
N LEU A 75 -3.42 21.35 5.91
CA LEU A 75 -2.15 21.48 6.65
C LEU A 75 -2.21 22.49 7.83
N VAL A 76 -3.34 22.60 8.54
CA VAL A 76 -3.48 23.46 9.72
C VAL A 76 -2.66 22.90 10.90
N PHE A 77 -2.27 21.63 10.83
CA PHE A 77 -1.44 20.95 11.82
C PHE A 77 -0.18 20.40 11.15
N ASP A 78 0.97 20.54 11.82
CA ASP A 78 2.23 19.90 11.41
C ASP A 78 2.08 18.38 11.52
N GLU A 79 1.69 17.73 10.43
CA GLU A 79 1.76 16.27 10.33
C GLU A 79 3.21 15.84 10.13
N ASP A 80 3.63 14.82 10.90
CA ASP A 80 4.91 14.17 10.70
C ASP A 80 4.87 13.35 9.40
N LEU A 81 5.38 13.96 8.32
CA LEU A 81 5.45 13.36 6.99
C LEU A 81 6.30 12.08 6.98
N GLN A 82 7.31 11.99 7.84
CA GLN A 82 8.12 10.79 8.00
C GLN A 82 7.31 9.67 8.62
N GLN A 83 6.48 9.98 9.63
CA GLN A 83 5.57 9.01 10.20
C GLN A 83 4.52 8.53 9.19
N ARG A 84 3.93 9.44 8.40
CA ARG A 84 2.97 9.08 7.33
C ARG A 84 3.61 8.16 6.29
N ASN A 85 4.83 8.47 5.86
CA ASN A 85 5.56 7.66 4.89
C ASN A 85 5.88 6.25 5.43
N ARG A 86 6.32 6.15 6.69
CA ARG A 86 6.56 4.85 7.35
C ARG A 86 5.30 4.00 7.44
N ILE A 87 4.17 4.61 7.81
CA ILE A 87 2.86 3.94 7.82
C ILE A 87 2.53 3.41 6.42
N HIS A 88 2.66 4.24 5.39
CA HIS A 88 2.38 3.89 4.00
C HIS A 88 3.27 2.74 3.50
N CYS A 89 4.58 2.84 3.74
CA CYS A 89 5.55 1.82 3.35
C CYS A 89 5.29 0.48 4.05
N HIS A 90 5.01 0.49 5.35
CA HIS A 90 4.62 -0.72 6.07
C HIS A 90 3.32 -1.33 5.52
N TYR A 91 2.32 -0.51 5.21
CA TYR A 91 1.07 -0.99 4.66
C TYR A 91 1.26 -1.64 3.27
N MET A 92 2.07 -1.04 2.40
CA MET A 92 2.42 -1.62 1.10
C MET A 92 3.14 -2.97 1.24
N MET A 93 4.16 -3.06 2.10
CA MET A 93 4.83 -4.34 2.35
C MET A 93 3.88 -5.38 2.92
N ALA A 94 2.99 -4.99 3.84
CA ALA A 94 2.00 -5.91 4.42
C ALA A 94 1.09 -6.51 3.34
N LEU A 95 0.55 -5.68 2.44
CA LEU A 95 -0.30 -6.14 1.32
C LEU A 95 0.46 -7.03 0.35
N GLY A 96 1.71 -6.70 0.04
CA GLY A 96 2.55 -7.51 -0.84
C GLY A 96 2.86 -8.89 -0.23
N HIS A 97 3.28 -8.94 1.04
CA HIS A 97 3.51 -10.20 1.76
C HIS A 97 2.22 -11.03 1.89
N LEU A 98 1.08 -10.38 2.18
CA LEU A 98 -0.23 -11.03 2.23
C LEU A 98 -0.58 -11.67 0.87
N GLY A 99 -0.37 -10.94 -0.23
CA GLY A 99 -0.60 -11.45 -1.58
C GLY A 99 0.29 -12.64 -1.96
N LEU A 100 1.52 -12.70 -1.44
CA LEU A 100 2.42 -13.83 -1.61
C LEU A 100 2.12 -15.03 -0.69
N GLY A 101 1.21 -14.88 0.28
CA GLY A 101 0.90 -15.89 1.30
C GLY A 101 1.91 -15.94 2.45
N GLU A 102 2.73 -14.91 2.60
CA GLU A 102 3.77 -14.80 3.63
C GLU A 102 3.17 -14.17 4.90
N THR A 103 2.22 -14.87 5.52
CA THR A 103 1.34 -14.34 6.59
C THR A 103 2.10 -13.76 7.78
N ASN A 104 3.14 -14.44 8.28
CA ASN A 104 3.95 -13.92 9.39
C ASN A 104 4.58 -12.55 9.09
N ALA A 105 5.07 -12.35 7.86
CA ALA A 105 5.67 -11.08 7.45
C ALA A 105 4.59 -10.00 7.24
N ALA A 106 3.44 -10.38 6.66
CA ALA A 106 2.30 -9.50 6.50
C ALA A 106 1.80 -8.98 7.86
N ASP A 107 1.62 -9.87 8.83
CA ASP A 107 1.12 -9.53 10.17
C ASP A 107 2.10 -8.66 10.93
N ALA A 108 3.41 -8.92 10.83
CA ALA A 108 4.42 -8.05 11.42
C ALA A 108 4.31 -6.61 10.91
N HIS A 109 4.11 -6.43 9.60
CA HIS A 109 3.95 -5.11 9.00
C HIS A 109 2.59 -4.47 9.30
N PHE A 110 1.48 -5.22 9.29
CA PHE A 110 0.19 -4.68 9.72
C PHE A 110 0.20 -4.25 11.19
N ASN A 111 0.88 -5.00 12.06
CA ASN A 111 1.04 -4.63 13.47
C ASN A 111 1.89 -3.37 13.61
N ALA A 112 2.93 -3.19 12.81
CA ALA A 112 3.70 -1.95 12.77
C ALA A 112 2.84 -0.74 12.35
N VAL A 113 2.00 -0.90 11.31
CA VAL A 113 1.03 0.13 10.90
C VAL A 113 0.10 0.48 12.05
N LEU A 114 -0.51 -0.52 12.70
CA LEU A 114 -1.51 -0.30 13.75
C LEU A 114 -0.90 0.21 15.07
N ALA A 115 0.39 -0.04 15.31
CA ALA A 115 1.11 0.56 16.43
C ALA A 115 1.39 2.06 16.20
N LEU A 116 1.67 2.46 14.96
CA LEU A 116 1.86 3.87 14.59
C LEU A 116 0.54 4.61 14.41
N ARG A 117 -0.50 3.91 13.92
CA ARG A 117 -1.80 4.47 13.59
C ARG A 117 -2.91 3.44 13.80
N ALA A 118 -3.47 3.42 15.00
CA ALA A 118 -4.48 2.43 15.40
C ALA A 118 -5.79 2.51 14.61
N ASP A 119 -6.14 3.69 14.07
CA ASP A 119 -7.36 3.95 13.28
C ASP A 119 -7.18 3.64 11.77
N HIS A 120 -6.05 3.04 11.37
CA HIS A 120 -5.78 2.74 9.97
C HIS A 120 -6.70 1.62 9.44
N LEU A 121 -7.85 2.02 8.88
CA LEU A 121 -8.91 1.11 8.41
C LEU A 121 -8.41 0.02 7.46
N GLY A 122 -7.57 0.38 6.49
CA GLY A 122 -7.01 -0.57 5.53
C GLY A 122 -6.24 -1.71 6.20
N ALA A 123 -5.35 -1.40 7.15
CA ALA A 123 -4.59 -2.41 7.89
C ALA A 123 -5.49 -3.27 8.77
N GLN A 124 -6.53 -2.71 9.40
CA GLN A 124 -7.49 -3.49 10.19
C GLN A 124 -8.23 -4.53 9.32
N ILE A 125 -8.73 -4.11 8.16
CA ILE A 125 -9.47 -4.98 7.24
C ILE A 125 -8.56 -6.06 6.68
N HIS A 126 -7.42 -5.68 6.09
CA HIS A 126 -6.58 -6.64 5.37
C HIS A 126 -5.80 -7.58 6.28
N ARG A 127 -5.48 -7.19 7.52
CA ARG A 127 -4.89 -8.12 8.50
C ARG A 127 -5.87 -9.26 8.82
N GLY A 128 -7.17 -8.99 8.86
CA GLY A 128 -8.19 -10.03 9.04
C GLY A 128 -8.38 -10.96 7.84
N LEU A 129 -7.65 -10.75 6.74
CA LEU A 129 -7.61 -11.66 5.59
C LEU A 129 -6.43 -12.65 5.66
N SER A 130 -5.51 -12.49 6.63
CA SER A 130 -4.39 -13.43 6.86
C SER A 130 -4.83 -14.73 7.57
N ASP A 131 -6.04 -14.75 8.15
CA ASP A 131 -6.64 -15.87 8.90
C ASP A 131 -7.30 -16.92 7.99
#